data_AF-A0A967K2F1-F1
#
_entry.id   AF-A0A967K2F1-F1
#
_cell.length_a   1.000
_cell.length_b   1.000
_cell.length_c   1.000
_cell.angle_alpha   90.00
_cell.angle_beta   90.00
_cell.angle_gamma   90.00
#
_symmetry.space_group_name_H-M   'P 1'
#
loop_
_entity.id
_entity.type
_entity.pdbx_description
1 polymer ?
#
loop_
_entity_poly.entity_id
_entity_poly.type
_entity_poly.pdbx_seq_one_letter_code
_entity_poly.pdbx_strand_id
1 'polypeptide(L)' 'LECWLERFDGNEAQVRQMYDGNFARAWRLYLAGSISAFLSSSLQLFQVVFARGSDNTVPWTREHLYR' A
#
# COMPACT_ATOMS: atom_id res chain seq x y z
N LEU A 1 1.26 -3.71 -2.97
CA LEU A 1 -0.01 -4.04 -3.68
C LEU A 1 0.18 -5.19 -4.66
N GLU A 2 1.23 -5.17 -5.49
CA GLU A 2 1.55 -6.30 -6.40
C GLU A 2 1.68 -7.64 -5.66
N CYS A 3 2.45 -7.71 -4.57
CA CYS A 3 2.54 -8.93 -3.75
C CYS A 3 1.19 -9.39 -3.18
N TRP A 4 0.23 -8.47 -2.98
CA TRP A 4 -1.11 -8.84 -2.52
C TRP A 4 -1.96 -9.39 -3.66
N LEU A 5 -1.85 -8.82 -4.85
CA LEU A 5 -2.51 -9.32 -6.04
C LEU A 5 -2.01 -10.73 -6.40
N GLU A 6 -0.69 -10.94 -6.37
CA GLU A 6 -0.09 -12.25 -6.61
C GLU A 6 -0.60 -13.32 -5.64
N ARG A 7 -0.63 -13.01 -4.34
CA ARG A 7 -1.16 -13.92 -3.32
C ARG A 7 -2.66 -14.16 -3.47
N PHE A 8 -3.42 -13.12 -3.82
CA PHE A 8 -4.86 -13.24 -4.07
C PHE A 8 -5.14 -14.14 -5.27
N ASP A 9 -4.44 -13.92 -6.40
CA ASP A 9 -4.61 -14.71 -7.62
C ASP A 9 -4.26 -16.19 -7.39
N GLY A 10 -3.19 -16.47 -6.62
CA GLY A 10 -2.83 -17.83 -6.22
C GLY A 10 -3.86 -18.52 -5.31
N ASN A 11 -4.77 -17.79 -4.67
CA ASN A 11 -5.78 -18.32 -3.76
C ASN A 11 -7.22 -17.98 -4.19
N GLU A 12 -7.45 -17.53 -5.44
CA GLU A 12 -8.75 -17.01 -5.88
C GLU A 12 -9.88 -18.05 -5.70
N ALA A 13 -9.59 -19.33 -5.95
CA ALA A 13 -10.57 -20.41 -5.80
C ALA A 13 -11.10 -20.52 -4.37
N GLN A 14 -10.21 -20.43 -3.37
CA GLN A 14 -10.60 -20.44 -1.95
C GLN A 14 -11.41 -19.19 -1.60
N VAL A 15 -11.01 -18.01 -2.09
CA VAL A 15 -11.75 -16.77 -1.83
C VAL A 15 -13.16 -16.83 -2.44
N ARG A 16 -13.30 -17.35 -3.65
CA ARG A 16 -14.62 -17.55 -4.29
C ARG A 16 -15.51 -18.51 -3.52
N GLN A 17 -14.94 -19.53 -2.87
CA GLN A 17 -15.68 -20.46 -2.03
C GLN A 17 -16.15 -19.80 -0.71
N MET A 18 -15.33 -18.93 -0.13
CA MET A 18 -15.64 -18.23 1.12
C MET A 18 -16.64 -17.08 0.93
N TYR A 19 -16.58 -16.41 -0.22
CA TYR A 19 -17.41 -15.27 -0.57
C TYR A 19 -18.23 -15.62 -1.82
N ASP A 20 -17.95 -14.97 -2.94
CA ASP A 20 -18.52 -15.31 -4.24
C ASP A 20 -17.64 -14.79 -5.39
N GLY A 21 -18.08 -15.02 -6.62
CA GLY A 21 -17.39 -14.55 -7.82
C GLY A 21 -17.45 -13.02 -8.00
N ASN A 22 -18.47 -12.34 -7.48
CA ASN A 22 -18.60 -10.89 -7.60
C ASN A 22 -17.59 -10.19 -6.70
N PHE A 23 -17.46 -10.65 -5.46
CA PHE A 23 -16.45 -10.23 -4.51
C PHE A 23 -15.04 -10.45 -5.07
N ALA A 24 -14.75 -11.65 -5.58
CA ALA A 24 -13.43 -11.95 -6.13
C ALA A 24 -13.05 -10.99 -7.29
N ARG A 25 -14.00 -10.69 -8.18
CA ARG A 25 -13.79 -9.73 -9.28
C ARG A 25 -13.62 -8.29 -8.77
N ALA A 26 -14.45 -7.85 -7.83
CA ALA A 26 -14.36 -6.52 -7.25
C ALA A 26 -13.02 -6.32 -6.51
N TRP A 27 -12.57 -7.33 -5.77
CA TRP A 27 -11.30 -7.29 -5.05
C TRP A 27 -10.10 -7.24 -6.00
N ARG A 28 -10.11 -8.04 -7.07
CA ARG A 28 -9.09 -7.97 -8.12
C ARG A 28 -9.05 -6.57 -8.76
N LEU A 29 -10.21 -6.00 -9.07
CA LEU A 29 -10.31 -4.64 -9.62
C LEU A 29 -9.74 -3.59 -8.66
N TYR A 30 -10.05 -3.69 -7.36
CA TYR A 30 -9.51 -2.80 -6.34
C TYR A 30 -7.97 -2.85 -6.29
N LEU A 31 -7.39 -4.05 -6.27
CA LEU A 31 -5.93 -4.22 -6.22
C LEU A 31 -5.25 -3.70 -7.49
N ALA A 32 -5.73 -4.10 -8.67
CA ALA A 32 -5.19 -3.65 -9.95
C ALA A 32 -5.34 -2.13 -10.15
N GLY A 33 -6.51 -1.58 -9.79
CA GLY A 33 -6.79 -0.15 -9.83
C GLY A 33 -5.87 0.64 -8.89
N SER A 34 -5.65 0.14 -7.67
CA SER A 34 -4.74 0.77 -6.72
C SER A 34 -3.29 0.75 -7.23
N ILE A 35 -2.82 -0.38 -7.78
CA ILE A 35 -1.49 -0.46 -8.41
C ILE A 35 -1.33 0.60 -9.51
N SER A 36 -2.30 0.67 -10.43
CA SER A 36 -2.30 1.67 -11.51
C SER A 36 -2.31 3.11 -10.97
N ALA A 37 -3.08 3.38 -9.92
CA ALA A 37 -3.16 4.71 -9.33
C ALA A 37 -1.82 5.17 -8.70
N PHE A 38 -1.11 4.28 -8.02
CA PHE A 38 0.24 4.57 -7.51
C PHE A 38 1.27 4.71 -8.63
N LEU A 39 1.24 3.83 -9.65
CA LEU A 39 2.18 3.88 -10.78
C LEU A 39 1.99 5.12 -11.66
N SER A 40 0.74 5.56 -11.85
CA SER A 40 0.40 6.78 -12.60
C SER A 40 0.56 8.07 -11.81
N SER A 41 1.05 8.00 -10.56
CA SER A 41 1.18 9.14 -9.65
C SER A 41 -0.14 9.87 -9.34
N SER A 42 -1.28 9.22 -9.55
CA SER A 42 -2.60 9.76 -9.16
C SER A 42 -2.91 9.53 -7.67
N LEU A 43 -2.22 8.58 -7.03
CA LEU A 43 -2.20 8.38 -5.58
C LEU A 43 -0.78 8.43 -5.03
N GLN A 44 -0.64 8.96 -3.82
CA GLN A 44 0.64 9.08 -3.11
C GLN A 44 0.49 8.65 -1.65
N LEU A 45 1.57 8.10 -1.09
CA LEU A 45 1.67 7.75 0.32
C LEU A 45 2.73 8.63 0.98
N PHE A 46 2.31 9.44 1.94
CA PHE A 46 3.20 10.38 2.63
C PHE A 46 3.50 9.94 4.05
N GLN A 47 4.75 10.14 4.47
CA GLN A 47 5.14 10.12 5.87
C GLN A 47 5.63 11.52 6.25
N VAL A 48 4.95 12.15 7.20
CA VAL A 48 5.27 13.50 7.66
C VAL A 48 5.65 13.46 9.13
N VAL A 49 6.81 14.01 9.45
CA VAL A 49 7.34 14.10 10.82
C VAL A 49 7.34 15.55 11.25
N PHE A 50 6.83 15.80 12.45
CA PHE A 50 6.72 17.14 13.02
C PHE A 50 7.59 17.26 14.27
N ALA A 51 8.17 18.45 14.46
CA ALA A 51 8.84 18.85 15.68
C ALA A 51 8.29 20.20 16.15
N ARG A 52 8.32 20.46 17.45
CA ARG A 52 7.95 21.79 17.96
C ARG A 52 9.00 22.81 17.53
N GLY A 53 8.61 24.07 17.33
CA GLY A 53 9.53 25.10 16.80
C GLY A 53 10.79 25.36 17.65
N SER A 54 10.78 24.99 18.92
CA SER A 54 11.93 25.11 19.84
C SER A 54 12.70 23.81 20.05
N ASP A 55 12.34 22.73 19.36
CA ASP A 55 12.97 21.42 19.51
C ASP A 55 14.24 21.33 18.65
N ASN A 56 15.39 21.43 19.32
CA ASN A 56 16.71 21.33 18.70
C ASN A 56 17.30 19.90 18.79
N THR A 57 16.49 18.90 19.14
CA THR A 57 16.95 17.50 19.25
C THR A 57 16.85 16.72 17.93
N VAL A 58 16.22 17.31 16.90
CA VAL A 58 16.11 16.70 15.56
C VAL A 58 17.52 16.48 15.00
N PRO A 59 17.88 15.23 14.64
CA PRO A 59 19.20 14.96 14.09
C PRO A 59 19.46 15.77 12.81
N TRP A 60 20.67 16.31 12.70
CA TRP A 60 21.13 17.04 11.51
C TRP A 60 21.07 16.21 10.22
N THR A 61 21.13 14.88 10.35
CA THR A 61 21.06 13.95 9.22
C THR A 61 20.00 12.87 9.44
N ARG A 62 19.49 12.32 8.34
CA ARG A 62 18.55 11.18 8.34
C ARG A 62 19.25 9.82 8.33
N GLU A 63 20.55 9.75 8.57
CA GLU A 63 21.32 8.50 8.52
C GLU A 63 20.70 7.41 9.40
N HIS A 64 20.22 7.79 10.58
CA HIS A 64 19.54 6.91 11.52
C HIS A 64 18.27 6.24 10.97
N LEU A 65 17.65 6.78 9.92
CA LEU A 65 16.45 6.20 9.28
C LEU A 65 16.76 5.13 8.24
N TYR A 66 18.01 5.06 7.75
CA TYR A 66 18.40 4.20 6.63
C TYR A 66 19.47 3.16 7.02
N ARG A 67 19.56 2.82 8.32
CA ARG A 67 20.41 1.72 8.81
C ARG A 67 19.73 0.37 8.66
#